data_AF-A0AA45WSG6-F1
#
_entry.id   AF-A0AA45WSG6-F1
#
_cell.length_a   1.000
_cell.length_b   1.000
_cell.length_c   1.000
_cell.angle_alpha   90.00
_cell.angle_beta   90.00
_cell.angle_gamma   90.00
#
_symmetry.space_group_name_H-M   'P 1'
#
loop_
_entity.id
_entity.type
_entity.pdbx_description
1 polymer ?
#
loop_
_entity_poly.entity_id
_entity_poly.type
_entity_poly.pdbx_seq_one_letter_code
_entity_poly.pdbx_strand_id
1 'polypeptide(L)'
;MLYDDEHFDFEIKLKRYTHLEVLLEALDRDKKHMDHLKMAHEYQYQINHITDLILKGMADLRGNFSQSQGEIIQTVQLVGERMGSMYIKGIDSI
;
A
#
# COMPACT_ATOMS: atom_id res chain seq x y z
N MET A 1 18.90 4.28 14.07
CA MET A 1 17.57 3.64 14.13
C MET A 1 16.54 4.40 13.31
N LEU A 2 16.88 4.99 12.14
CA LEU A 2 15.87 5.64 11.27
C LEU A 2 15.22 4.66 10.28
N TYR A 3 15.92 3.58 9.91
CA TYR A 3 15.43 2.58 8.95
C TYR A 3 14.26 1.73 9.49
N ASP A 4 14.12 1.57 10.82
CA ASP A 4 13.06 0.77 11.41
C ASP A 4 11.71 1.49 11.40
N ASP A 5 11.70 2.82 11.57
CA ASP A 5 10.48 3.63 11.63
C ASP A 5 9.83 3.78 10.24
N GLU A 6 10.65 3.97 9.20
CA GLU A 6 10.16 4.07 7.80
C GLU A 6 9.63 2.74 7.28
N HIS A 7 10.29 1.62 7.62
CA HIS A 7 9.82 0.29 7.25
C HIS A 7 8.51 -0.06 7.96
N PHE A 8 8.38 0.31 9.24
CA PHE A 8 7.15 0.11 10.00
C PHE A 8 5.98 0.94 9.45
N ASP A 9 6.22 2.20 9.09
CA ASP A 9 5.21 3.06 8.48
C ASP A 9 4.77 2.54 7.10
N PHE A 10 5.71 2.03 6.29
CA PHE A 10 5.38 1.36 5.02
C PHE A 10 4.48 0.14 5.22
N GLU A 11 4.80 -0.76 6.17
CA GLU A 11 3.97 -1.92 6.47
C GLU A 11 2.56 -1.55 6.93
N ILE A 12 2.43 -0.52 7.77
CA ILE A 12 1.13 -0.02 8.22
C ILE A 12 0.33 0.49 7.03
N LYS A 13 0.94 1.29 6.16
CA LYS A 13 0.30 1.82 4.96
C LYS A 13 -0.14 0.68 4.03
N LEU A 14 0.70 -0.34 3.84
CA LEU A 14 0.38 -1.51 3.00
C LEU A 14 -0.79 -2.34 3.57
N LYS A 15 -0.80 -2.60 4.88
CA LYS A 15 -1.92 -3.27 5.56
C LYS A 15 -3.20 -2.47 5.40
N ARG A 16 -3.14 -1.15 5.58
CA ARG A 16 -4.29 -0.25 5.38
C ARG A 16 -4.81 -0.30 3.94
N TYR A 17 -3.93 -0.29 2.95
CA TYR A 17 -4.31 -0.40 1.54
C TYR A 17 -5.06 -1.71 1.26
N THR A 18 -4.52 -2.84 1.76
CA THR A 18 -5.15 -4.16 1.61
C THR A 18 -6.53 -4.22 2.26
N HIS A 19 -6.71 -3.63 3.44
CA HIS A 19 -8.02 -3.55 4.09
C HIS A 19 -9.03 -2.73 3.28
N LEU A 20 -8.59 -1.65 2.63
CA LEU A 20 -9.46 -0.84 1.78
C LEU A 20 -9.92 -1.60 0.53
N GLU A 21 -9.06 -2.44 -0.06
CA GLU A 21 -9.47 -3.35 -1.16
C GLU A 21 -10.57 -4.32 -0.73
N VAL A 22 -10.41 -4.96 0.43
CA VAL A 22 -11.43 -5.88 0.97
C VAL A 22 -12.76 -5.16 1.22
N LEU A 23 -12.72 -3.92 1.71
CA LEU A 23 -13.93 -3.11 1.90
C LEU A 23 -14.59 -2.73 0.58
N LEU A 24 -13.83 -2.41 -0.46
CA LEU A 24 -14.39 -2.17 -1.79
C LEU A 24 -15.12 -3.40 -2.35
N GLU A 25 -14.52 -4.58 -2.21
CA GLU A 25 -15.17 -5.82 -2.62
C GLU A 25 -16.47 -6.09 -1.86
N ALA A 26 -16.50 -5.81 -0.55
CA ALA A 26 -17.71 -5.94 0.24
C ALA A 26 -18.80 -4.97 -0.22
N LEU A 27 -18.46 -3.70 -0.45
CA LEU A 27 -19.40 -2.68 -0.92
C LEU A 27 -19.94 -2.97 -2.33
N ASP A 28 -19.11 -3.50 -3.23
CA ASP A 28 -19.56 -3.91 -4.56
C ASP A 28 -20.54 -5.09 -4.51
N ARG A 29 -20.29 -6.05 -3.60
CA ARG A 29 -21.26 -7.12 -3.33
C ARG A 29 -22.55 -6.58 -2.77
N ASP A 30 -22.51 -5.71 -1.77
CA ASP A 30 -23.71 -5.15 -1.15
C ASP A 30 -24.53 -4.37 -2.18
N LYS A 31 -23.88 -3.54 -2.99
CA LYS A 31 -24.50 -2.79 -4.09
C LYS A 31 -25.33 -3.68 -5.02
N LYS A 32 -24.82 -4.86 -5.39
CA LYS A 32 -25.50 -5.81 -6.29
C LYS A 32 -26.76 -6.45 -5.68
N HIS A 33 -26.92 -6.43 -4.36
CA HIS A 33 -28.02 -7.10 -3.68
C HIS A 33 -29.06 -6.13 -3.12
N MET A 34 -28.95 -4.82 -3.34
CA MET A 34 -29.81 -3.82 -2.69
C MET A 34 -31.04 -3.37 -3.47
N ASP A 35 -31.20 -3.79 -4.73
CA ASP A 35 -32.27 -3.33 -5.63
C ASP A 35 -33.70 -3.57 -5.10
N HIS A 36 -33.87 -4.56 -4.22
CA HIS A 36 -35.16 -4.94 -3.64
C HIS A 36 -35.55 -4.10 -2.41
N LEU A 37 -34.67 -3.22 -1.92
CA LEU A 37 -34.91 -2.41 -0.73
C LEU A 37 -35.78 -1.19 -1.07
N LYS A 38 -36.73 -0.85 -0.19
CA LYS A 38 -37.59 0.33 -0.35
C LYS A 38 -36.83 1.65 -0.52
N MET A 39 -35.62 1.74 0.04
CA MET A 39 -34.73 2.90 0.02
C MET A 39 -33.44 2.60 -0.78
N ALA A 40 -33.53 1.75 -1.80
CA ALA A 40 -32.37 1.31 -2.58
C ALA A 40 -31.58 2.50 -3.15
N HIS A 41 -32.26 3.57 -3.55
CA HIS A 41 -31.61 4.76 -4.11
C HIS A 41 -30.77 5.53 -3.06
N GLU A 42 -31.28 5.72 -1.84
CA GLU A 42 -30.56 6.36 -0.75
C GLU A 42 -29.37 5.53 -0.30
N TYR A 43 -29.54 4.21 -0.17
CA TYR A 43 -28.44 3.31 0.14
C TYR A 43 -27.38 3.27 -0.96
N GLN A 44 -27.81 3.27 -2.23
CA GLN A 44 -26.92 3.34 -3.37
C GLN A 44 -26.07 4.63 -3.34
N TYR A 45 -26.69 5.76 -3.00
CA TYR A 45 -25.97 7.02 -2.83
C TYR A 45 -24.93 6.96 -1.72
N GLN A 46 -25.30 6.41 -0.55
CA GLN A 46 -24.38 6.25 0.58
C GLN A 46 -23.20 5.32 0.26
N ILE A 47 -23.48 4.18 -0.38
CA ILE A 47 -22.44 3.23 -0.80
C ILE A 47 -21.50 3.87 -1.83
N ASN A 48 -22.03 4.60 -2.80
CA ASN A 48 -21.20 5.31 -3.78
C ASN A 48 -20.31 6.36 -3.08
N HIS A 49 -20.87 7.14 -2.15
CA HIS A 49 -20.10 8.13 -1.40
C HIS A 49 -18.97 7.49 -0.57
N ILE A 50 -19.25 6.37 0.12
CA ILE A 50 -18.24 5.64 0.89
C ILE A 50 -17.17 5.05 -0.05
N THR A 51 -17.59 4.51 -1.20
CA THR A 51 -16.69 3.99 -2.25
C THR A 51 -15.73 5.07 -2.72
N ASP A 52 -16.22 6.28 -3.00
CA ASP A 52 -15.40 7.41 -3.44
C ASP A 52 -14.38 7.83 -2.36
N LEU A 53 -14.78 7.85 -1.09
CA LEU A 53 -13.87 8.13 0.03
C LEU A 53 -12.77 7.08 0.16
N ILE A 54 -13.11 5.80 0.00
CA ILE A 54 -12.14 4.70 0.04
C ILE A 54 -11.16 4.82 -1.14
N LEU A 55 -11.67 5.00 -2.36
CA LEU A 55 -10.85 5.16 -3.56
C LEU A 55 -9.88 6.34 -3.44
N LYS A 56 -10.33 7.46 -2.87
CA LYS A 56 -9.47 8.61 -2.57
C LYS A 56 -8.35 8.24 -1.57
N GLY A 57 -8.70 7.58 -0.46
CA GLY A 57 -7.71 7.14 0.51
C GLY A 57 -6.69 6.15 -0.06
N MET A 58 -7.13 5.27 -0.97
CA MET A 58 -6.23 4.37 -1.70
C MET A 58 -5.32 5.11 -2.69
N ALA A 59 -5.83 6.14 -3.38
CA ALA A 59 -5.01 6.97 -4.27
C ALA A 59 -3.92 7.70 -3.50
N ASP A 60 -4.24 8.25 -2.32
CA ASP A 60 -3.27 8.92 -1.45
C ASP A 60 -2.18 7.93 -0.96
N LEU A 61 -2.59 6.72 -0.54
CA LEU A 61 -1.65 5.65 -0.14
C LEU A 61 -0.78 5.17 -1.31
N ARG A 62 -1.36 5.02 -2.50
CA ARG A 62 -0.63 4.64 -3.71
C ARG A 62 0.39 5.72 -4.11
N GLY A 63 0.05 6.99 -3.96
CA GLY A 63 0.98 8.11 -4.12
C GLY A 63 2.19 7.97 -3.22
N ASN A 64 1.97 7.68 -1.93
CA ASN A 64 3.03 7.43 -0.96
C ASN A 64 3.89 6.23 -1.36
N PHE A 65 3.29 5.13 -1.84
CA PHE A 65 4.05 3.97 -2.31
C PHE A 65 4.88 4.26 -3.55
N SER A 66 4.37 5.04 -4.51
CA SER A 66 5.14 5.43 -5.70
C SER A 66 6.32 6.35 -5.38
N GLN A 67 6.18 7.22 -4.36
CA GLN A 67 7.29 8.01 -3.83
C GLN A 67 8.31 7.12 -3.11
N SER A 68 7.82 6.22 -2.25
CA SER A 68 8.62 5.28 -1.47
C SER A 68 9.34 4.23 -2.34
N GLN A 69 8.78 3.78 -3.47
CA GLN A 69 9.48 2.87 -4.40
C GLN A 69 10.76 3.50 -4.98
N GLY A 70 10.79 4.82 -5.19
CA GLY A 70 12.01 5.54 -5.58
C GLY A 70 13.09 5.53 -4.50
N GLU A 71 12.69 5.54 -3.22
CA GLU A 71 13.59 5.53 -2.05
C GLU A 71 14.01 4.10 -1.64
N ILE A 72 13.14 3.11 -1.85
CA ILE A 72 13.45 1.68 -1.62
C ILE A 72 14.48 1.18 -2.63
N ILE A 73 14.43 1.62 -3.90
CA ILE A 73 15.45 1.25 -4.90
C ILE A 73 16.84 1.81 -4.51
N GLN A 74 16.91 3.02 -3.96
CA GLN A 74 18.17 3.58 -3.46
C GLN A 74 18.67 2.82 -2.22
N THR A 75 17.77 2.40 -1.33
CA THR A 75 18.15 1.63 -0.13
C THR A 75 18.66 0.23 -0.47
N VAL A 76 18.05 -0.46 -1.43
CA VAL A 76 18.51 -1.77 -1.90
C VAL A 76 19.85 -1.66 -2.67
N GLN A 77 20.07 -0.59 -3.44
CA GLN A 77 21.35 -0.35 -4.10
C GLN A 77 22.47 0.01 -3.12
N LEU A 78 22.19 0.87 -2.12
CA LEU A 78 23.17 1.24 -1.08
C LEU A 78 23.55 0.07 -0.17
N VAL A 79 22.63 -0.86 0.11
CA VAL A 79 22.93 -2.10 0.86
C VAL A 79 23.69 -3.10 -0.02
N GLY A 80 23.36 -3.19 -1.31
CA GLY A 80 24.08 -4.00 -2.30
C GLY A 80 25.54 -3.57 -2.50
N GLU A 81 25.80 -2.26 -2.56
CA GLU A 81 27.16 -1.71 -2.72
C GLU A 81 28.02 -1.87 -1.45
N ARG A 82 27.43 -1.74 -0.26
CA ARG A 82 28.16 -1.97 1.00
C ARG A 82 28.51 -3.45 1.23
N MET A 83 27.68 -4.39 0.78
CA MET A 83 28.04 -5.82 0.81
C MET A 83 29.06 -6.17 -0.28
N GLY A 84 28.98 -5.58 -1.48
CA GLY A 84 29.95 -5.83 -2.56
C GLY A 84 31.39 -5.40 -2.22
N SER A 85 31.57 -4.33 -1.45
CA SER A 85 32.89 -3.85 -1.01
C SER A 85 33.55 -4.70 0.08
N MET A 86 32.78 -5.51 0.82
CA MET A 86 33.30 -6.30 1.95
C MET A 86 33.86 -7.67 1.51
N TYR A 87 33.47 -8.15 0.32
CA TYR A 87 33.95 -9.42 -0.25
C TYR A 87 35.17 -9.28 -1.18
N ILE A 88 35.66 -8.07 -1.45
CA ILE A 88 36.87 -7.83 -2.27
C ILE A 88 37.99 -7.25 -1.39
N LYS A 89 38.21 -7.85 -0.22
CA LYS A 89 39.41 -7.66 0.61
C LYS A 89 39.63 -8.93 1.44
N GLY A 90 39.90 -10.04 0.76
CA GLY A 90 40.08 -11.31 1.47
C GLY A 90 40.53 -12.51 0.66
N ILE A 91 40.89 -12.36 -0.62
CA ILE A 91 41.52 -13.44 -1.38
C ILE A 91 42.80 -12.88 -2.01
N ASP A 92 43.75 -12.53 -1.15
CA ASP A 92 45.17 -12.59 -1.46
C ASP A 92 45.71 -13.91 -0.87
N SER A 93 46.48 -14.64 -1.69
CA SER A 93 47.23 -15.89 -1.39
C SER A 93 46.37 -17.13 -1.13
N ILE A 94 46.52 -18.25 -1.84
CA ILE A 94 47.72 -19.00 -2.28
C ILE A 94 47.46 -19.64 -3.64
#